data_AF-X0V733-F1
#
_entry.id   AF-X0V733-F1
#
_cell.length_a   1.000
_cell.length_b   1.000
_cell.length_c   1.000
_cell.angle_alpha   90.00
_cell.angle_beta   90.00
_cell.angle_gamma   90.00
#
_symmetry.space_group_name_H-M   'P 1'
#
loop_
_entity.id
_entity.type
_entity.pdbx_description
1 polymer ?
#
loop_
_entity_poly.entity_id
_entity_poly.type
_entity_poly.pdbx_seq_one_letter_code
_entity_poly.pdbx_strand_id
1 'polypeptide(L)'
;ALEDGSANVIIGPNAGAGVVSGDFNTIVGKQAGAGGDFNQASFFGYQAGAVNTGAGVSGFGSQALLANTSGTDNTALGKGALQTNTTGINNTAVGVSALSGDLVAGNSNSAIGYQAAKNLDGTSDNNNAFGSTALFTAGARHRNQAFGNAAGYFLAVGGNDNVLFGHQSGRGLTTADKNTMVGNYSGRSTTGSSNVFLGYYTGYDQVAVSDMLLIDNQDRDNAADELTEALMVGTFDAAPANQRLLFNANVVSNNYNFAADAEA
;
A
#
# COMPACT_ATOMS: atom_id res chain seq x y z
N ALA A 1 31.57 -14.85 21.27
CA ALA A 1 32.62 -13.99 20.70
C ALA A 1 32.54 -14.21 19.21
N LEU A 2 32.70 -13.17 18.38
CA LEU A 2 32.78 -13.34 16.93
C LEU A 2 34.00 -14.22 16.62
N GLU A 3 33.77 -15.35 15.95
CA GLU A 3 34.80 -16.33 15.60
C GLU A 3 35.36 -16.04 14.20
N ASP A 4 34.53 -15.55 13.28
CA ASP A 4 34.93 -15.21 11.90
C ASP A 4 34.09 -14.04 11.34
N GLY A 5 34.57 -12.81 11.48
CA GLY A 5 33.86 -11.63 10.99
C GLY A 5 34.55 -10.32 11.33
N SER A 6 34.30 -9.29 10.51
CA SER A 6 35.02 -8.04 10.51
C SER A 6 34.10 -6.82 10.52
N ALA A 7 34.62 -5.70 11.03
CA ALA A 7 33.94 -4.39 11.01
C ALA A 7 32.54 -4.37 11.65
N ASN A 8 32.35 -5.10 12.76
CA ASN A 8 31.09 -5.13 13.51
C ASN A 8 31.10 -4.17 14.72
N VAL A 9 29.97 -3.52 14.99
CA VAL A 9 29.71 -2.70 16.19
C VAL A 9 28.58 -3.35 16.98
N ILE A 10 28.85 -3.78 18.21
CA ILE A 10 27.85 -4.46 19.06
C ILE A 10 27.80 -3.78 20.43
N ILE A 11 26.63 -3.26 20.82
CA ILE A 11 26.45 -2.48 22.05
C ILE A 11 25.16 -2.89 22.77
N GLY A 12 25.28 -3.36 24.00
CA GLY A 12 24.15 -3.56 24.92
C GLY A 12 24.02 -5.00 25.44
N PRO A 13 23.11 -5.23 26.42
CA PRO A 13 23.01 -6.52 27.07
C PRO A 13 22.49 -7.61 26.12
N ASN A 14 23.27 -8.68 25.94
CA ASN A 14 22.97 -9.78 25.01
C ASN A 14 22.73 -9.31 23.55
N ALA A 15 23.24 -8.13 23.18
CA ALA A 15 23.28 -7.69 21.79
C ALA A 15 24.22 -8.61 21.00
N GLY A 16 23.80 -9.06 19.81
CA GLY A 16 24.63 -9.92 18.95
C GLY A 16 24.97 -11.28 19.58
N ALA A 17 24.18 -11.77 20.55
CA ALA A 17 24.52 -12.98 21.32
C ALA A 17 24.67 -14.24 20.44
N GLY A 18 23.97 -14.29 19.31
CA GLY A 18 24.06 -15.38 18.33
C GLY A 18 25.05 -15.13 17.19
N VAL A 19 25.75 -14.00 17.17
CA VAL A 19 26.69 -13.66 16.09
C VAL A 19 28.02 -14.41 16.32
N VAL A 20 28.21 -15.44 15.52
CA VAL A 20 29.42 -16.25 15.40
C VAL A 20 30.26 -15.78 14.22
N SER A 21 29.60 -15.42 13.10
CA SER A 21 30.23 -14.94 11.87
C SER A 21 29.53 -13.74 11.22
N GLY A 22 30.21 -13.11 10.26
CA GLY A 22 29.63 -12.08 9.38
C GLY A 22 30.23 -10.67 9.52
N ASP A 23 30.00 -9.85 8.51
CA ASP A 23 30.71 -8.58 8.32
C ASP A 23 29.79 -7.35 8.32
N PHE A 24 30.35 -6.20 8.70
CA PHE A 24 29.75 -4.87 8.56
C PHE A 24 28.41 -4.67 9.28
N ASN A 25 28.22 -5.32 10.43
CA ASN A 25 26.98 -5.19 11.21
C ASN A 25 27.08 -4.08 12.27
N THR A 26 25.99 -3.38 12.50
CA THR A 26 25.82 -2.45 13.63
C THR A 26 24.62 -2.86 14.46
N ILE A 27 24.84 -3.30 15.70
CA ILE A 27 23.82 -3.89 16.58
C ILE A 27 23.84 -3.16 17.92
N VAL A 28 22.75 -2.45 18.24
CA VAL A 28 22.63 -1.63 19.45
C VAL A 28 21.31 -1.91 20.17
N GLY A 29 21.36 -2.38 21.42
CA GLY A 29 20.19 -2.56 22.26
C GLY A 29 20.10 -3.94 22.90
N LYS A 30 19.29 -4.06 23.96
CA LYS A 30 19.12 -5.32 24.68
C LYS A 30 18.52 -6.39 23.75
N GLN A 31 19.20 -7.52 23.61
CA GLN A 31 18.82 -8.65 22.74
C GLN A 31 18.66 -8.29 21.25
N ALA A 32 19.20 -7.16 20.80
CA ALA A 32 19.22 -6.84 19.37
C ALA A 32 20.13 -7.84 18.63
N GLY A 33 19.72 -8.29 17.44
CA GLY A 33 20.51 -9.22 16.62
C GLY A 33 20.90 -10.52 17.34
N ALA A 34 20.05 -11.03 18.23
CA ALA A 34 20.35 -12.28 18.95
C ALA A 34 20.23 -13.54 18.08
N GLY A 35 19.71 -13.42 16.85
CA GLY A 35 19.19 -14.51 16.03
C GLY A 35 20.22 -15.31 15.24
N GLY A 36 21.45 -14.81 15.08
CA GLY A 36 22.48 -15.54 14.34
C GLY A 36 23.49 -14.61 13.66
N ASP A 37 24.01 -15.09 12.55
CA ASP A 37 25.02 -14.43 11.73
C ASP A 37 24.37 -13.52 10.69
N PHE A 38 24.95 -12.34 10.52
CA PHE A 38 24.43 -11.29 9.65
C PHE A 38 25.52 -10.73 8.75
N ASN A 39 25.13 -10.21 7.59
CA ASN A 39 25.98 -9.35 6.80
C ASN A 39 25.26 -8.04 6.51
N GLN A 40 25.92 -6.92 6.80
CA GLN A 40 25.39 -5.56 6.59
C GLN A 40 24.07 -5.29 7.34
N ALA A 41 23.86 -5.91 8.50
CA ALA A 41 22.68 -5.64 9.32
C ALA A 41 22.85 -4.41 10.20
N SER A 42 21.83 -3.55 10.26
CA SER A 42 21.76 -2.41 11.17
C SER A 42 20.57 -2.56 12.11
N PHE A 43 20.80 -2.91 13.38
CA PHE A 43 19.77 -3.09 14.39
C PHE A 43 19.92 -2.10 15.55
N PHE A 44 18.84 -1.39 15.88
CA PHE A 44 18.79 -0.44 16.98
C PHE A 44 17.47 -0.59 17.76
N GLY A 45 17.53 -1.07 19.01
CA GLY A 45 16.38 -1.17 19.90
C GLY A 45 16.30 -2.48 20.69
N TYR A 46 15.29 -2.57 21.56
CA TYR A 46 15.01 -3.81 22.29
C TYR A 46 14.50 -4.89 21.33
N GLN A 47 15.20 -6.02 21.26
CA GLN A 47 14.86 -7.17 20.39
C GLN A 47 14.75 -6.83 18.89
N ALA A 48 15.39 -5.76 18.42
CA ALA A 48 15.46 -5.49 16.98
C ALA A 48 16.25 -6.61 16.29
N GLY A 49 15.67 -7.25 15.26
CA GLY A 49 16.33 -8.36 14.56
C GLY A 49 16.60 -9.62 15.40
N ALA A 50 15.89 -9.85 16.51
CA ALA A 50 16.30 -10.86 17.49
C ALA A 50 16.21 -12.32 17.02
N VAL A 51 15.39 -12.65 16.02
CA VAL A 51 15.39 -13.97 15.36
C VAL A 51 15.53 -13.82 13.84
N ASN A 52 16.27 -12.79 13.42
CA ASN A 52 16.55 -12.52 12.02
C ASN A 52 17.71 -13.43 11.53
N THR A 53 17.63 -13.96 10.30
CA THR A 53 18.75 -14.67 9.63
C THR A 53 18.99 -14.17 8.18
N GLY A 54 18.41 -13.02 7.82
CA GLY A 54 18.56 -12.35 6.53
C GLY A 54 19.69 -11.33 6.49
N ALA A 55 20.17 -11.00 5.29
CA ALA A 55 21.25 -10.04 5.04
C ALA A 55 20.72 -8.69 4.53
N GLY A 56 21.51 -7.61 4.70
CA GLY A 56 21.19 -6.28 4.16
C GLY A 56 19.97 -5.62 4.81
N VAL A 57 19.72 -5.90 6.09
CA VAL A 57 18.50 -5.48 6.79
C VAL A 57 18.74 -4.29 7.72
N SER A 58 17.77 -3.39 7.81
CA SER A 58 17.81 -2.20 8.67
C SER A 58 16.60 -2.19 9.61
N GLY A 59 16.81 -2.46 10.90
CA GLY A 59 15.76 -2.53 11.93
C GLY A 59 15.96 -1.54 13.06
N PHE A 60 15.14 -0.51 13.12
CA PHE A 60 15.21 0.57 14.10
C PHE A 60 13.90 0.67 14.88
N GLY A 61 13.92 0.35 16.17
CA GLY A 61 12.76 0.34 17.05
C GLY A 61 12.62 -0.97 17.83
N SER A 62 11.82 -0.95 18.88
CA SER A 62 11.53 -2.16 19.66
C SER A 62 10.85 -3.20 18.77
N GLN A 63 11.40 -4.40 18.70
CA GLN A 63 10.88 -5.53 17.90
C GLN A 63 10.73 -5.22 16.40
N ALA A 64 11.47 -4.25 15.86
CA ALA A 64 11.60 -4.06 14.42
C ALA A 64 12.32 -5.27 13.81
N LEU A 65 11.79 -5.83 12.71
CA LEU A 65 12.31 -7.04 12.05
C LEU A 65 12.52 -8.23 13.01
N LEU A 66 11.66 -8.37 14.02
CA LEU A 66 11.84 -9.39 15.06
C LEU A 66 12.05 -10.78 14.46
N ALA A 67 11.19 -11.21 13.52
CA ALA A 67 11.13 -12.59 13.03
C ALA A 67 11.43 -12.81 11.53
N ASN A 68 12.42 -12.09 10.98
CA ASN A 68 12.85 -12.19 9.58
C ASN A 68 13.83 -13.32 9.31
N THR A 69 13.31 -14.49 8.93
CA THR A 69 14.13 -15.69 8.65
C THR A 69 15.04 -15.48 7.44
N SER A 70 14.56 -15.49 6.20
CA SER A 70 15.44 -15.41 5.02
C SER A 70 15.26 -14.16 4.16
N GLY A 71 14.37 -13.25 4.54
CA GLY A 71 14.14 -12.01 3.78
C GLY A 71 15.36 -11.09 3.80
N THR A 72 15.82 -10.65 2.62
CA THR A 72 16.91 -9.68 2.46
C THR A 72 16.38 -8.29 2.14
N ASP A 73 17.22 -7.28 2.39
CA ASP A 73 17.01 -5.90 1.91
C ASP A 73 15.73 -5.23 2.45
N ASN A 74 15.35 -5.61 3.66
CA ASN A 74 14.18 -5.07 4.35
C ASN A 74 14.58 -3.88 5.26
N THR A 75 13.82 -2.79 5.19
CA THR A 75 13.97 -1.62 6.06
C THR A 75 12.75 -1.49 6.97
N ALA A 76 12.95 -1.55 8.28
CA ALA A 76 11.94 -1.36 9.32
C ALA A 76 12.34 -0.25 10.29
N LEU A 77 11.56 0.82 10.34
CA LEU A 77 11.73 1.94 11.25
C LEU A 77 10.43 2.15 12.04
N GLY A 78 10.39 1.68 13.28
CA GLY A 78 9.25 1.81 14.18
C GLY A 78 9.08 0.60 15.08
N LYS A 79 8.34 0.78 16.18
CA LYS A 79 8.00 -0.32 17.09
C LYS A 79 7.17 -1.37 16.34
N GLY A 80 7.66 -2.60 16.27
CA GLY A 80 6.99 -3.72 15.62
C GLY A 80 6.83 -3.58 14.10
N ALA A 81 7.60 -2.70 13.45
CA ALA A 81 7.64 -2.64 11.98
C ALA A 81 8.25 -3.93 11.42
N LEU A 82 7.60 -4.55 10.43
CA LEU A 82 7.98 -5.86 9.86
C LEU A 82 8.22 -6.95 10.91
N GLN A 83 7.47 -6.94 12.01
CA GLN A 83 7.70 -7.84 13.15
C GLN A 83 7.68 -9.33 12.76
N THR A 84 6.78 -9.73 11.86
CA THR A 84 6.53 -11.12 11.48
C THR A 84 6.83 -11.44 10.01
N ASN A 85 7.58 -10.56 9.32
CA ASN A 85 8.09 -10.88 7.98
C ASN A 85 9.02 -12.08 8.09
N THR A 86 8.86 -13.15 7.30
CA THR A 86 9.71 -14.34 7.36
C THR A 86 10.65 -14.43 6.15
N THR A 87 10.13 -14.58 4.93
CA THR A 87 10.94 -14.71 3.70
C THR A 87 10.79 -13.55 2.70
N GLY A 88 9.90 -12.58 2.98
CA GLY A 88 9.65 -11.43 2.11
C GLY A 88 10.89 -10.55 1.94
N ILE A 89 11.14 -10.08 0.71
CA ILE A 89 12.31 -9.28 0.32
C ILE A 89 11.92 -7.86 -0.09
N ASN A 90 12.86 -6.91 0.02
CA ASN A 90 12.70 -5.53 -0.46
C ASN A 90 11.49 -4.77 0.14
N ASN A 91 11.10 -5.06 1.38
CA ASN A 91 10.02 -4.36 2.04
C ASN A 91 10.53 -3.15 2.84
N THR A 92 9.83 -2.03 2.74
CA THR A 92 10.09 -0.81 3.53
C THR A 92 8.91 -0.53 4.45
N ALA A 93 9.13 -0.51 5.76
CA ALA A 93 8.12 -0.23 6.77
C ALA A 93 8.59 0.91 7.69
N VAL A 94 7.90 2.04 7.68
CA VAL A 94 8.21 3.20 8.50
C VAL A 94 6.97 3.61 9.29
N GLY A 95 6.96 3.31 10.58
CA GLY A 95 5.84 3.59 11.48
C GLY A 95 5.60 2.46 12.48
N VAL A 96 4.85 2.76 13.54
CA VAL A 96 4.49 1.74 14.54
C VAL A 96 3.58 0.70 13.88
N SER A 97 4.01 -0.56 13.92
CA SER A 97 3.33 -1.71 13.32
C SER A 97 3.03 -1.56 11.82
N ALA A 98 3.85 -0.81 11.08
CA ALA A 98 3.80 -0.79 9.62
C ALA A 98 4.26 -2.16 9.08
N LEU A 99 3.53 -2.74 8.12
CA LEU A 99 3.76 -4.09 7.58
C LEU A 99 3.97 -5.17 8.66
N SER A 100 3.29 -5.07 9.81
CA SER A 100 3.43 -6.07 10.88
C SER A 100 2.55 -7.32 10.67
N GLY A 101 2.14 -7.58 9.43
CA GLY A 101 1.36 -8.75 9.04
C GLY A 101 2.28 -9.91 8.73
N ASP A 102 1.71 -11.11 8.62
CA ASP A 102 2.45 -12.35 8.40
C ASP A 102 2.96 -12.48 6.96
N LEU A 103 3.89 -11.60 6.58
CA LEU A 103 4.54 -11.58 5.27
C LEU A 103 5.46 -12.80 5.15
N VAL A 104 4.96 -13.87 4.52
CA VAL A 104 5.74 -15.06 4.23
C VAL A 104 6.64 -14.81 3.02
N ALA A 105 6.07 -14.67 1.82
CA ALA A 105 6.74 -14.41 0.54
C ALA A 105 6.32 -13.07 -0.10
N GLY A 106 5.71 -12.18 0.66
CA GLY A 106 5.29 -10.86 0.17
C GLY A 106 6.47 -9.92 -0.03
N ASN A 107 6.66 -9.44 -1.26
CA ASN A 107 7.85 -8.70 -1.69
C ASN A 107 7.54 -7.27 -2.13
N SER A 108 8.53 -6.39 -2.05
CA SER A 108 8.47 -5.05 -2.65
C SER A 108 7.30 -4.19 -2.15
N ASN A 109 6.92 -4.32 -0.87
CA ASN A 109 5.91 -3.47 -0.27
C ASN A 109 6.55 -2.27 0.43
N SER A 110 5.98 -1.07 0.27
CA SER A 110 6.37 0.13 0.99
C SER A 110 5.20 0.62 1.85
N ALA A 111 5.41 0.76 3.15
CA ALA A 111 4.39 1.23 4.07
C ALA A 111 4.95 2.30 5.00
N ILE A 112 4.38 3.50 4.95
CA ILE A 112 4.77 4.63 5.77
C ILE A 112 3.55 5.18 6.51
N GLY A 113 3.54 5.04 7.83
CA GLY A 113 2.47 5.49 8.70
C GLY A 113 2.17 4.52 9.84
N TYR A 114 1.42 4.99 10.83
CA TYR A 114 0.90 4.13 11.90
C TYR A 114 0.02 3.03 11.30
N GLN A 115 0.38 1.76 11.51
CA GLN A 115 -0.37 0.60 11.02
C GLN A 115 -0.65 0.61 9.49
N ALA A 116 0.20 1.28 8.70
CA ALA A 116 0.13 1.20 7.25
C ALA A 116 0.41 -0.25 6.79
N ALA A 117 -0.42 -0.78 5.90
CA ALA A 117 -0.32 -2.15 5.38
C ALA A 117 -0.25 -3.25 6.47
N LYS A 118 -0.78 -2.99 7.67
CA LYS A 118 -0.59 -3.84 8.86
C LYS A 118 -0.98 -5.30 8.66
N ASN A 119 -2.01 -5.56 7.87
CA ASN A 119 -2.62 -6.87 7.70
C ASN A 119 -2.53 -7.34 6.23
N LEU A 120 -1.47 -6.97 5.53
CA LEU A 120 -1.12 -7.69 4.30
C LEU A 120 -0.78 -9.13 4.68
N ASP A 121 -1.21 -10.07 3.83
CA ASP A 121 -0.98 -11.49 4.08
C ASP A 121 0.35 -11.97 3.49
N GLY A 122 0.61 -13.27 3.64
CA GLY A 122 1.90 -13.85 3.29
C GLY A 122 2.30 -13.81 1.83
N THR A 123 1.43 -13.45 0.90
CA THR A 123 1.78 -13.40 -0.54
C THR A 123 1.66 -12.01 -1.14
N SER A 124 1.22 -11.02 -0.35
CA SER A 124 0.96 -9.66 -0.84
C SER A 124 2.24 -8.97 -1.31
N ASP A 125 2.26 -8.47 -2.54
CA ASP A 125 3.44 -7.88 -3.16
C ASP A 125 3.16 -6.54 -3.88
N ASN A 126 4.21 -5.74 -4.05
CA ASN A 126 4.17 -4.49 -4.82
C ASN A 126 3.14 -3.46 -4.32
N ASN A 127 2.81 -3.45 -3.03
CA ASN A 127 1.88 -2.47 -2.47
C ASN A 127 2.60 -1.24 -1.91
N ASN A 128 2.08 -0.06 -2.18
CA ASN A 128 2.50 1.19 -1.54
C ASN A 128 1.38 1.72 -0.63
N ALA A 129 1.65 1.90 0.65
CA ALA A 129 0.71 2.39 1.66
C ALA A 129 1.30 3.59 2.41
N PHE A 130 0.89 4.79 2.05
CA PHE A 130 1.37 6.03 2.66
C PHE A 130 0.23 6.72 3.42
N GLY A 131 0.28 6.69 4.75
CA GLY A 131 -0.73 7.27 5.62
C GLY A 131 -1.06 6.36 6.79
N SER A 132 -1.60 6.93 7.87
CA SER A 132 -2.10 6.13 8.99
C SER A 132 -3.20 5.19 8.50
N THR A 133 -3.05 3.90 8.80
CA THR A 133 -3.96 2.82 8.42
C THR A 133 -4.28 2.73 6.91
N ALA A 134 -3.42 3.27 6.05
CA ALA A 134 -3.51 3.06 4.60
C ALA A 134 -3.27 1.57 4.29
N LEU A 135 -4.05 0.99 3.36
CA LEU A 135 -4.10 -0.46 3.11
C LEU A 135 -4.18 -1.28 4.41
N PHE A 136 -4.96 -0.87 5.39
CA PHE A 136 -5.31 -1.77 6.50
C PHE A 136 -6.33 -2.78 5.97
N THR A 137 -6.02 -4.05 6.05
CA THR A 137 -6.35 -4.99 4.99
C THR A 137 -6.81 -6.35 5.57
N ALA A 138 -7.49 -7.19 4.80
CA ALA A 138 -7.85 -8.56 5.20
C ALA A 138 -7.64 -9.55 4.04
N GLY A 139 -6.41 -10.07 3.83
CA GLY A 139 -6.07 -11.06 2.78
C GLY A 139 -5.06 -10.61 1.71
N ALA A 140 -4.88 -11.40 0.65
CA ALA A 140 -3.88 -11.18 -0.39
C ALA A 140 -4.21 -9.98 -1.26
N ARG A 141 -3.21 -9.10 -1.45
CA ARG A 141 -3.33 -7.88 -2.26
C ARG A 141 -2.04 -7.61 -3.00
N HIS A 142 -2.19 -7.29 -4.27
CA HIS A 142 -1.08 -7.04 -5.17
C HIS A 142 -1.22 -5.69 -5.86
N ARG A 143 -0.10 -4.97 -5.98
CA ARG A 143 0.01 -3.77 -6.83
C ARG A 143 -0.97 -2.64 -6.47
N ASN A 144 -1.30 -2.46 -5.18
CA ASN A 144 -2.14 -1.35 -4.75
C ASN A 144 -1.31 -0.12 -4.34
N GLN A 145 -1.74 1.05 -4.80
CA GLN A 145 -1.11 2.34 -4.54
C GLN A 145 -2.03 3.20 -3.68
N ALA A 146 -1.89 3.18 -2.36
CA ALA A 146 -2.73 3.95 -1.44
C ALA A 146 -1.98 5.08 -0.75
N PHE A 147 -2.47 6.30 -0.92
CA PHE A 147 -1.92 7.52 -0.36
C PHE A 147 -3.03 8.30 0.37
N GLY A 148 -2.92 8.45 1.68
CA GLY A 148 -3.89 9.15 2.53
C GLY A 148 -4.23 8.37 3.79
N ASN A 149 -4.73 9.09 4.80
CA ASN A 149 -5.23 8.45 6.02
C ASN A 149 -6.41 7.53 5.67
N ALA A 150 -6.31 6.25 6.03
CA ALA A 150 -7.30 5.21 5.76
C ALA A 150 -7.67 5.02 4.27
N ALA A 151 -6.78 5.41 3.33
CA ALA A 151 -6.93 5.05 1.92
C ALA A 151 -6.85 3.51 1.77
N GLY A 152 -7.83 2.90 1.10
CA GLY A 152 -7.93 1.44 0.98
C GLY A 152 -8.14 0.71 2.31
N TYR A 153 -8.61 1.40 3.35
CA TYR A 153 -8.91 0.77 4.63
C TYR A 153 -10.06 -0.23 4.47
N PHE A 154 -9.88 -1.46 4.96
CA PHE A 154 -10.75 -2.60 4.70
C PHE A 154 -10.99 -2.92 3.23
N LEU A 155 -9.97 -2.77 2.37
CA LEU A 155 -9.96 -3.55 1.11
C LEU A 155 -10.20 -5.03 1.49
N ALA A 156 -11.20 -5.70 0.90
CA ALA A 156 -11.51 -7.10 1.16
C ALA A 156 -10.87 -8.02 0.10
N VAL A 157 -11.22 -9.30 0.06
CA VAL A 157 -10.66 -10.27 -0.91
C VAL A 157 -10.96 -9.81 -2.34
N GLY A 158 -9.96 -9.84 -3.23
CA GLY A 158 -10.08 -9.36 -4.62
C GLY A 158 -10.00 -7.84 -4.77
N GLY A 159 -8.91 -7.22 -4.32
CA GLY A 159 -8.70 -5.78 -4.47
C GLY A 159 -7.27 -5.49 -4.89
N ASN A 160 -6.93 -5.89 -6.11
CA ASN A 160 -5.61 -5.73 -6.72
C ASN A 160 -5.61 -4.54 -7.68
N ASP A 161 -4.41 -4.03 -7.96
CA ASP A 161 -4.20 -3.05 -9.04
C ASP A 161 -4.98 -1.73 -8.84
N ASN A 162 -5.29 -1.35 -7.59
CA ASN A 162 -5.99 -0.09 -7.31
C ASN A 162 -5.04 1.08 -7.07
N VAL A 163 -5.42 2.27 -7.54
CA VAL A 163 -4.76 3.55 -7.24
C VAL A 163 -5.71 4.39 -6.40
N LEU A 164 -5.38 4.61 -5.14
CA LEU A 164 -6.22 5.27 -4.13
C LEU A 164 -5.48 6.48 -3.57
N PHE A 165 -5.99 7.68 -3.81
CA PHE A 165 -5.35 8.91 -3.37
C PHE A 165 -6.36 9.82 -2.67
N GLY A 166 -6.21 10.00 -1.35
CA GLY A 166 -7.08 10.84 -0.53
C GLY A 166 -7.43 10.21 0.80
N HIS A 167 -7.94 11.01 1.73
CA HIS A 167 -8.48 10.48 2.99
C HIS A 167 -9.67 9.56 2.69
N GLN A 168 -9.63 8.33 3.19
CA GLN A 168 -10.67 7.30 3.00
C GLN A 168 -11.04 7.00 1.54
N SER A 169 -10.18 7.34 0.57
CA SER A 169 -10.38 6.93 -0.82
C SER A 169 -10.35 5.40 -0.92
N GLY A 170 -11.33 4.81 -1.59
CA GLY A 170 -11.49 3.36 -1.73
C GLY A 170 -11.60 2.59 -0.40
N ARG A 171 -12.05 3.24 0.67
CA ARG A 171 -12.24 2.59 1.97
C ARG A 171 -13.41 1.61 1.90
N GLY A 172 -13.15 0.31 2.05
CA GLY A 172 -14.20 -0.72 2.03
C GLY A 172 -14.43 -1.34 0.66
N LEU A 173 -13.52 -1.09 -0.30
CA LEU A 173 -13.48 -1.77 -1.60
C LEU A 173 -13.46 -3.29 -1.41
N THR A 174 -14.60 -3.93 -1.62
CA THR A 174 -14.75 -5.40 -1.55
C THR A 174 -14.84 -5.93 -2.98
N THR A 175 -13.98 -6.87 -3.37
CA THR A 175 -13.94 -7.47 -4.73
C THR A 175 -13.71 -6.49 -5.90
N ALA A 176 -13.06 -5.35 -5.62
CA ALA A 176 -12.87 -4.24 -6.54
C ALA A 176 -11.42 -4.15 -7.03
N ASP A 177 -11.14 -4.66 -8.22
CA ASP A 177 -9.82 -4.60 -8.86
C ASP A 177 -9.73 -3.39 -9.82
N LYS A 178 -8.51 -2.91 -10.08
CA LYS A 178 -8.21 -1.94 -11.17
C LYS A 178 -8.93 -0.60 -11.07
N ASN A 179 -9.27 -0.14 -9.88
CA ASN A 179 -9.90 1.16 -9.70
C ASN A 179 -8.86 2.28 -9.55
N THR A 180 -9.14 3.43 -10.15
CA THR A 180 -8.42 4.69 -9.89
C THR A 180 -9.36 5.64 -9.15
N MET A 181 -9.07 5.91 -7.88
CA MET A 181 -9.86 6.77 -7.01
C MET A 181 -8.96 7.88 -6.49
N VAL A 182 -9.27 9.11 -6.85
CA VAL A 182 -8.45 10.27 -6.51
C VAL A 182 -9.36 11.35 -5.94
N GLY A 183 -9.35 11.52 -4.63
CA GLY A 183 -10.12 12.53 -3.92
C GLY A 183 -10.47 12.09 -2.50
N ASN A 184 -10.85 13.07 -1.67
CA ASN A 184 -11.33 12.77 -0.32
C ASN A 184 -12.65 12.00 -0.40
N TYR A 185 -12.72 10.85 0.27
CA TYR A 185 -13.85 9.90 0.24
C TYR A 185 -14.24 9.33 -1.14
N SER A 186 -13.41 9.50 -2.17
CA SER A 186 -13.69 8.97 -3.51
C SER A 186 -13.84 7.44 -3.49
N GLY A 187 -14.91 6.92 -4.09
CA GLY A 187 -15.15 5.49 -4.27
C GLY A 187 -15.32 4.69 -2.97
N ARG A 188 -15.77 5.34 -1.89
CA ARG A 188 -15.83 4.72 -0.57
C ARG A 188 -16.83 3.57 -0.46
N SER A 189 -17.96 3.56 -1.17
CA SER A 189 -18.90 2.43 -1.09
C SER A 189 -18.78 1.45 -2.26
N THR A 190 -17.81 1.66 -3.15
CA THR A 190 -17.70 0.91 -4.39
C THR A 190 -17.19 -0.50 -4.16
N THR A 191 -17.79 -1.44 -4.89
CA THR A 191 -17.43 -2.87 -4.82
C THR A 191 -17.17 -3.47 -6.20
N GLY A 192 -17.32 -2.67 -7.27
CA GLY A 192 -16.99 -3.11 -8.62
C GLY A 192 -15.60 -2.67 -9.07
N SER A 193 -15.22 -3.08 -10.27
CA SER A 193 -13.85 -3.03 -10.77
C SER A 193 -13.70 -2.04 -11.93
N SER A 194 -12.46 -1.71 -12.28
CA SER A 194 -12.13 -0.89 -13.47
C SER A 194 -12.77 0.51 -13.48
N ASN A 195 -13.08 1.08 -12.31
CA ASN A 195 -13.66 2.41 -12.22
C ASN A 195 -12.57 3.49 -12.15
N VAL A 196 -12.89 4.69 -12.65
CA VAL A 196 -12.07 5.90 -12.53
C VAL A 196 -12.92 6.99 -11.90
N PHE A 197 -12.66 7.30 -10.64
CA PHE A 197 -13.36 8.33 -9.85
C PHE A 197 -12.38 9.45 -9.47
N LEU A 198 -12.69 10.69 -9.86
CA LEU A 198 -11.83 11.85 -9.62
C LEU A 198 -12.58 13.03 -8.97
N GLY A 199 -12.13 13.43 -7.78
CA GLY A 199 -12.55 14.59 -6.97
C GLY A 199 -13.21 14.26 -5.62
N TYR A 200 -13.66 15.29 -4.90
CA TYR A 200 -14.27 15.16 -3.56
C TYR A 200 -15.60 14.40 -3.64
N TYR A 201 -15.74 13.32 -2.85
CA TYR A 201 -16.95 12.49 -2.75
C TYR A 201 -17.44 11.80 -4.03
N THR A 202 -16.70 11.84 -5.14
CA THR A 202 -17.09 11.12 -6.35
C THR A 202 -17.13 9.60 -6.15
N GLY A 203 -18.22 8.98 -6.57
CA GLY A 203 -18.43 7.54 -6.45
C GLY A 203 -18.59 7.07 -5.01
N TYR A 204 -18.92 7.98 -4.10
CA TYR A 204 -19.08 7.68 -2.68
C TYR A 204 -20.22 6.70 -2.47
N ASP A 205 -21.34 6.86 -3.19
CA ASP A 205 -22.54 6.02 -3.06
C ASP A 205 -22.66 4.95 -4.15
N GLN A 206 -21.81 5.00 -5.18
CA GLN A 206 -21.76 3.97 -6.20
C GLN A 206 -21.37 2.60 -5.61
N VAL A 207 -22.30 1.65 -5.62
CA VAL A 207 -22.09 0.24 -5.18
C VAL A 207 -22.18 -0.69 -6.40
N ALA A 208 -21.32 -1.71 -6.45
CA ALA A 208 -21.31 -2.76 -7.48
C ALA A 208 -21.20 -2.30 -8.94
N VAL A 209 -20.88 -1.03 -9.20
CA VAL A 209 -20.62 -0.52 -10.55
C VAL A 209 -19.19 -0.84 -10.97
N SER A 210 -19.04 -1.25 -12.22
CA SER A 210 -17.74 -1.48 -12.85
C SER A 210 -17.63 -0.68 -14.13
N ASP A 211 -16.39 -0.48 -14.58
CA ASP A 211 -16.09 0.14 -15.86
C ASP A 211 -16.67 1.56 -15.98
N MET A 212 -16.73 2.33 -14.88
CA MET A 212 -17.26 3.69 -14.91
C MET A 212 -16.19 4.78 -14.84
N LEU A 213 -16.47 5.92 -15.46
CA LEU A 213 -15.80 7.19 -15.21
C LEU A 213 -16.76 8.12 -14.47
N LEU A 214 -16.34 8.63 -13.31
CA LEU A 214 -16.99 9.75 -12.64
C LEU A 214 -15.96 10.83 -12.34
N ILE A 215 -16.26 12.06 -12.76
CA ILE A 215 -15.48 13.25 -12.39
C ILE A 215 -16.46 14.24 -11.79
N ASP A 216 -16.26 14.54 -10.51
CA ASP A 216 -17.02 15.55 -9.79
C ASP A 216 -16.28 15.96 -8.52
N ASN A 217 -16.65 17.10 -7.93
CA ASN A 217 -16.01 17.63 -6.73
C ASN A 217 -17.01 18.08 -5.67
N GLN A 218 -18.08 17.31 -5.50
CA GLN A 218 -19.11 17.54 -4.49
C GLN A 218 -19.78 16.23 -4.10
N ASP A 219 -20.38 16.23 -2.91
CA ASP A 219 -21.26 15.15 -2.47
C ASP A 219 -22.61 15.30 -3.18
N ARG A 220 -23.06 14.24 -3.85
CA ARG A 220 -24.32 14.20 -4.60
C ARG A 220 -25.45 13.54 -3.82
N ASP A 221 -25.24 13.27 -2.53
CA ASP A 221 -26.19 12.68 -1.58
C ASP A 221 -26.64 11.23 -1.87
N ASN A 222 -26.62 10.78 -3.14
CA ASN A 222 -26.97 9.43 -3.53
C ASN A 222 -26.39 8.98 -4.89
N ALA A 223 -26.44 7.67 -5.12
CA ALA A 223 -25.88 7.03 -6.31
C ALA A 223 -26.57 7.40 -7.64
N ALA A 224 -27.86 7.77 -7.64
CA ALA A 224 -28.55 8.15 -8.87
C ALA A 224 -28.06 9.52 -9.35
N ASP A 225 -27.94 10.48 -8.44
CA ASP A 225 -27.51 11.84 -8.73
C ASP A 225 -26.03 11.89 -9.14
N GLU A 226 -25.19 11.01 -8.59
CA GLU A 226 -23.81 10.82 -9.08
C GLU A 226 -23.75 10.41 -10.57
N LEU A 227 -24.71 9.61 -11.06
CA LEU A 227 -24.74 9.14 -12.45
C LEU A 227 -25.38 10.14 -13.42
N THR A 228 -26.23 11.03 -12.94
CA THR A 228 -26.97 11.96 -13.81
C THR A 228 -26.51 13.39 -13.70
N GLU A 229 -25.88 13.79 -12.60
CA GLU A 229 -25.53 15.19 -12.34
C GLU A 229 -24.04 15.45 -12.21
N ALA A 230 -23.20 14.43 -11.99
CA ALA A 230 -21.75 14.61 -11.95
C ALA A 230 -21.23 15.31 -13.21
N LEU A 231 -20.19 16.14 -13.07
CA LEU A 231 -19.68 16.97 -14.18
C LEU A 231 -19.40 16.13 -15.43
N MET A 232 -18.81 14.95 -15.24
CA MET A 232 -18.61 13.97 -16.31
C MET A 232 -18.96 12.57 -15.81
N VAL A 233 -19.70 11.84 -16.63
CA VAL A 233 -20.07 10.43 -16.38
C VAL A 233 -19.80 9.62 -17.62
N GLY A 234 -19.07 8.51 -17.49
CA GLY A 234 -18.78 7.63 -18.61
C GLY A 234 -18.92 6.17 -18.26
N THR A 235 -19.19 5.36 -19.29
CA THR A 235 -19.15 3.90 -19.22
C THR A 235 -18.09 3.40 -20.20
N PHE A 236 -17.10 2.70 -19.67
CA PHE A 236 -16.16 1.90 -20.41
C PHE A 236 -16.83 0.56 -20.74
N ASP A 237 -16.74 0.15 -22.00
CA ASP A 237 -17.22 -1.15 -22.46
C ASP A 237 -16.20 -1.65 -23.49
N ALA A 238 -15.98 -2.97 -23.50
CA ALA A 238 -15.08 -3.61 -24.44
C ALA A 238 -15.54 -3.44 -25.91
N ALA A 239 -16.85 -3.27 -26.14
CA ALA A 239 -17.43 -2.90 -27.42
C ALA A 239 -17.49 -1.36 -27.53
N PRO A 240 -16.73 -0.73 -28.45
CA PRO A 240 -16.73 0.73 -28.59
C PRO A 240 -18.11 1.35 -28.80
N ALA A 241 -19.04 0.62 -29.43
CA ALA A 241 -20.40 1.08 -29.66
C ALA A 241 -21.24 1.26 -28.38
N ASN A 242 -20.85 0.60 -27.28
CA ASN A 242 -21.53 0.68 -25.99
C ASN A 242 -20.86 1.71 -25.04
N GLN A 243 -19.72 2.28 -25.44
CA GLN A 243 -19.06 3.32 -24.66
C GLN A 243 -19.90 4.59 -24.69
N ARG A 244 -20.00 5.25 -23.54
CA ARG A 244 -20.73 6.51 -23.41
C ARG A 244 -19.93 7.48 -22.57
N LEU A 245 -20.00 8.76 -22.94
CA LEU A 245 -19.49 9.86 -22.13
C LEU A 245 -20.52 10.99 -22.15
N LEU A 246 -20.95 11.39 -20.97
CA LEU A 246 -21.88 12.47 -20.69
C LEU A 246 -21.12 13.64 -20.06
N PHE A 247 -21.41 14.85 -20.55
CA PHE A 247 -20.92 16.11 -19.98
C PHE A 247 -22.12 16.88 -19.44
N ASN A 248 -22.21 17.05 -18.13
CA ASN A 248 -23.28 17.81 -17.48
C ASN A 248 -22.89 19.29 -17.31
N ALA A 249 -22.36 19.87 -18.39
CA ALA A 249 -21.93 21.26 -18.42
C ALA A 249 -22.00 21.83 -19.85
N ASN A 250 -22.03 23.16 -19.94
CA ASN A 250 -21.86 23.86 -21.21
C ASN A 250 -20.43 23.66 -21.72
N VAL A 251 -20.28 22.91 -22.81
CA VAL A 251 -18.98 22.70 -23.46
C VAL A 251 -18.70 23.88 -24.38
N VAL A 252 -17.75 24.73 -24.01
CA VAL A 252 -17.26 25.83 -24.86
C VAL A 252 -16.01 25.34 -25.60
N SER A 253 -16.10 25.22 -26.92
CA SER A 253 -14.95 24.91 -27.77
C SER A 253 -14.31 26.20 -28.29
N ASN A 254 -12.98 26.29 -28.19
CA ASN A 254 -12.24 27.48 -28.59
C ASN A 254 -11.86 27.54 -30.09
N ASN A 255 -12.30 26.60 -30.97
CA ASN A 255 -12.41 26.72 -32.45
C ASN A 255 -12.56 25.37 -33.20
N TYR A 256 -13.62 25.24 -34.03
CA TYR A 256 -13.70 24.84 -35.47
C TYR A 256 -15.02 24.13 -35.80
N ASN A 257 -15.76 24.71 -36.76
CA ASN A 257 -17.00 24.19 -37.35
C ASN A 257 -16.87 22.74 -37.82
N PHE A 258 -17.72 21.84 -37.35
CA PHE A 258 -17.97 20.52 -37.97
C PHE A 258 -18.72 20.62 -39.31
N ALA A 259 -19.04 21.84 -39.78
CA ALA A 259 -19.69 22.08 -41.06
C ALA A 259 -18.65 22.27 -42.18
N ALA A 260 -18.06 21.17 -42.67
CA ALA A 260 -17.32 21.18 -43.95
C ALA A 260 -17.16 19.81 -44.66
N ASP A 261 -17.86 18.74 -44.26
CA ASP A 261 -17.85 17.46 -45.01
C ASP A 261 -19.27 16.92 -45.25
N ALA A 262 -20.22 17.83 -45.48
CA ALA A 262 -21.44 17.51 -46.20
C ALA A 262 -21.42 18.33 -47.50
N GLU A 263 -21.35 17.63 -48.63
CA GLU A 263 -21.37 18.09 -50.04
C GLU A 263 -20.03 18.35 -50.73
N ALA A 264 -19.46 17.28 -51.31
CA ALA A 264 -19.26 17.14 -52.77
C ALA A 264 -18.99 15.68 -53.15
#